data_AF-G4YHK4-F1
#
_entry.id   AF-G4YHK4-F1
#
_cell.length_a   1.000
_cell.length_b   1.000
_cell.length_c   1.000
_cell.angle_alpha   90.00
_cell.angle_beta   90.00
_cell.angle_gamma   90.00
#
_symmetry.space_group_name_H-M   'P 1'
#
loop_
_entity.id
_entity.type
_entity.pdbx_description
1 polymer ?
#
loop_
_entity_poly.entity_id
_entity_poly.type
_entity_poly.pdbx_seq_one_letter_code
_entity_poly.pdbx_strand_id
1 'polypeptide(L)'
;SIERALSRVRQLCSQMNEFQTSCERLYGRLQSLFKEILSAQQRPLATRESLVRYAKILSLYQRFLVCHRAKGFVHRVIAHQTLVGELRRLNEDVSVLFNSMGIEPHTDWQDPVEKDSRVLSVMTSDTSAVLHELQEPRAQVEAWLTLKFEVE
;
A
#
# COMPACT_ATOMS: atom_id res chain seq x y z
N SER A 1 18.52 -0.58 -8.68
CA SER A 1 17.79 -0.71 -9.96
C SER A 1 16.31 -0.87 -9.66
N ILE A 2 15.44 -0.48 -10.60
CA ILE A 2 13.99 -0.60 -10.47
C ILE A 2 13.56 -2.05 -10.20
N GLU A 3 14.16 -3.01 -10.89
CA GLU A 3 13.87 -4.44 -10.70
C GLU A 3 14.10 -4.92 -9.27
N ARG A 4 15.22 -4.51 -8.64
CA ARG A 4 15.48 -4.84 -7.22
C ARG A 4 14.44 -4.22 -6.29
N ALA A 5 14.00 -3.00 -6.58
CA ALA A 5 12.94 -2.34 -5.80
C ALA A 5 11.60 -3.07 -5.97
N LEU A 6 11.24 -3.50 -7.18
CA LEU A 6 10.06 -4.33 -7.44
C LEU A 6 10.11 -5.67 -6.69
N SER A 7 11.25 -6.38 -6.73
CA SER A 7 11.41 -7.63 -5.97
C SER A 7 11.24 -7.39 -4.47
N ARG A 8 11.79 -6.28 -3.95
CA ARG A 8 11.65 -5.91 -2.55
C ARG A 8 10.20 -5.62 -2.19
N VAL A 9 9.50 -4.82 -2.99
CA VAL A 9 8.07 -4.50 -2.81
C VAL A 9 7.24 -5.78 -2.79
N ARG A 10 7.45 -6.72 -3.72
CA ARG A 10 6.75 -8.01 -3.73
C ARG A 10 6.88 -8.76 -2.40
N GLN A 11 8.10 -8.84 -1.87
CA GLN A 11 8.35 -9.48 -0.57
C GLN A 11 7.65 -8.75 0.57
N LEU A 12 7.57 -7.42 0.50
CA LEU A 12 6.90 -6.62 1.53
C LEU A 12 5.38 -6.79 1.47
N CYS A 13 4.78 -6.92 0.28
CA CYS A 13 3.35 -7.20 0.12
C CYS A 13 2.97 -8.49 0.86
N SER A 14 3.76 -9.55 0.74
CA SER A 14 3.49 -10.82 1.43
C SER A 14 3.70 -10.78 2.95
N GLN A 15 4.18 -9.67 3.49
CA GLN A 15 4.37 -9.45 4.94
C GLN A 15 3.28 -8.54 5.52
N MET A 16 2.31 -8.14 4.72
CA MET A 16 1.16 -7.35 5.17
C MET A 16 0.15 -8.27 5.85
N ASN A 17 -0.24 -7.91 7.08
CA ASN A 17 -1.28 -8.62 7.80
C ASN A 17 -2.68 -8.28 7.27
N GLU A 18 -2.86 -7.01 6.90
CA GLU A 18 -4.09 -6.43 6.36
C GLU A 18 -3.81 -5.90 4.95
N PHE A 19 -4.83 -5.89 4.09
CA PHE A 19 -4.79 -5.40 2.72
C PHE A 19 -3.78 -6.13 1.83
N GLN A 20 -3.32 -7.33 2.21
CA GLN A 20 -2.32 -8.09 1.45
C GLN A 20 -2.76 -8.24 -0.02
N THR A 21 -3.99 -8.68 -0.27
CA THR A 21 -4.51 -8.83 -1.63
C THR A 21 -4.50 -7.52 -2.42
N SER A 22 -4.90 -6.41 -1.78
CA SER A 22 -4.90 -5.09 -2.43
C SER A 22 -3.47 -4.62 -2.73
N CYS A 23 -2.53 -4.89 -1.82
CA CYS A 23 -1.11 -4.64 -2.05
C CYS A 23 -0.56 -5.47 -3.22
N GLU A 24 -0.88 -6.76 -3.27
CA GLU A 24 -0.45 -7.64 -4.37
C GLU A 24 -1.02 -7.20 -5.73
N ARG A 25 -2.27 -6.74 -5.77
CA ARG A 25 -2.89 -6.17 -6.98
C ARG A 25 -2.19 -4.88 -7.42
N LEU A 26 -1.95 -3.95 -6.50
CA LEU A 26 -1.24 -2.71 -6.81
C LEU A 26 0.19 -2.99 -7.31
N TYR A 27 0.87 -3.96 -6.71
CA TYR A 27 2.15 -4.46 -7.19
C TYR A 27 2.05 -5.00 -8.63
N GLY A 28 1.03 -5.81 -8.94
CA GLY A 28 0.77 -6.30 -10.30
C GLY A 28 0.61 -5.16 -11.31
N ARG A 29 -0.15 -4.12 -10.94
CA ARG A 29 -0.31 -2.91 -11.77
C ARG A 29 1.02 -2.18 -11.99
N LEU A 30 1.86 -2.04 -10.96
CA LEU A 30 3.20 -1.46 -11.07
C LEU A 30 4.14 -2.28 -11.98
N GLN A 31 4.02 -3.60 -11.97
CA GLN A 31 4.78 -4.45 -12.90
C GLN A 31 4.34 -4.24 -14.34
N SER A 32 3.03 -4.23 -14.60
CA SER A 32 2.49 -3.98 -15.94
C SER A 32 2.91 -2.60 -16.43
N LEU A 33 2.78 -1.57 -15.59
CA LEU A 33 3.20 -0.21 -15.91
C LEU A 33 4.68 -0.12 -16.29
N PHE A 34 5.56 -0.82 -15.56
CA PHE A 34 6.98 -0.84 -15.89
C PHE A 34 7.25 -1.48 -17.26
N LYS A 35 6.54 -2.57 -17.59
CA LYS A 35 6.65 -3.22 -18.91
C LYS A 35 6.22 -2.27 -20.03
N GLU A 36 5.12 -1.54 -19.84
CA GLU A 36 4.64 -0.56 -20.82
C GLU A 36 5.61 0.61 -21.02
N ILE A 37 6.22 1.11 -19.94
CA ILE A 37 7.24 2.15 -20.04
C ILE A 37 8.45 1.64 -20.85
N LEU A 38 8.85 0.39 -20.65
CA LEU A 38 9.97 -0.22 -21.38
C LEU A 38 9.62 -0.56 -22.83
N SER A 39 8.37 -0.87 -23.16
CA SER A 39 7.93 -1.14 -24.54
C SER A 39 7.78 0.16 -25.35
N ALA A 40 7.47 1.28 -24.70
CA ALA A 40 7.28 2.60 -25.30
C ALA A 40 8.59 3.30 -25.78
N GLN A 41 9.65 2.54 -26.10
CA GLN A 41 10.98 3.04 -26.51
C GLN A 41 10.98 3.96 -27.74
N GLN A 42 9.86 4.08 -28.46
CA GLN A 42 9.71 4.96 -29.62
C GLN A 42 9.63 6.46 -29.26
N ARG A 43 9.52 6.84 -27.98
CA ARG A 43 9.46 8.26 -27.53
C ARG A 43 10.37 8.54 -26.31
N PRO A 44 11.69 8.68 -26.49
CA PRO A 44 12.68 8.64 -25.41
C PRO A 44 12.48 9.68 -24.29
N LEU A 45 12.04 10.90 -24.63
CA LEU A 45 11.80 11.97 -23.65
C LEU A 45 10.59 11.67 -22.76
N ALA A 46 9.47 11.25 -23.35
CA ALA A 46 8.28 10.85 -22.61
C ALA A 46 8.56 9.62 -21.74
N THR A 47 9.35 8.66 -22.24
CA THR A 47 9.79 7.48 -21.47
C THR A 47 10.60 7.88 -20.23
N ARG A 48 11.50 8.86 -20.34
CA ARG A 48 12.31 9.32 -19.20
C ARG A 48 11.46 9.96 -18.11
N GLU A 49 10.50 10.81 -18.48
CA GLU A 49 9.59 11.43 -17.51
C GLU A 49 8.72 10.37 -16.81
N SER A 50 8.16 9.44 -17.57
CA SER A 50 7.39 8.33 -17.02
C SER A 50 8.21 7.48 -16.06
N LEU A 51 9.49 7.22 -16.35
CA LEU A 51 10.39 6.50 -15.44
C LEU A 51 10.63 7.25 -14.13
N VAL A 52 10.76 8.59 -14.17
CA VAL A 52 10.93 9.40 -12.95
C VAL A 52 9.67 9.35 -12.08
N ARG A 53 8.50 9.52 -12.69
CA ARG A 53 7.21 9.41 -11.97
C ARG A 53 7.01 8.01 -11.42
N TYR A 54 7.32 6.98 -12.21
CA TYR A 54 7.28 5.59 -11.80
C TYR A 54 8.16 5.32 -10.58
N ALA A 55 9.42 5.78 -10.60
CA ALA A 55 10.34 5.60 -9.48
C ALA A 55 9.85 6.29 -8.21
N LYS A 56 9.19 7.46 -8.32
CA LYS A 56 8.56 8.16 -7.20
C LYS A 56 7.42 7.33 -6.60
N ILE A 57 6.49 6.84 -7.42
CA ILE A 57 5.36 6.00 -6.97
C ILE A 57 5.90 4.74 -6.29
N LEU A 58 6.87 4.06 -6.90
CA LEU A 58 7.48 2.85 -6.34
C LEU A 58 8.13 3.11 -4.98
N SER A 59 8.79 4.27 -4.82
CA SER A 59 9.41 4.67 -3.55
C SER A 59 8.37 4.97 -2.47
N LEU A 60 7.29 5.67 -2.81
CA LEU A 60 6.19 5.94 -1.88
C LEU A 60 5.51 4.63 -1.46
N TYR A 61 5.27 3.73 -2.41
CA TYR A 61 4.65 2.45 -2.12
C TYR A 61 5.56 1.55 -1.25
N GLN A 62 6.85 1.51 -1.54
CA GLN A 62 7.81 0.82 -0.69
C GLN A 62 7.82 1.37 0.73
N ARG A 63 7.76 2.70 0.89
CA ARG A 63 7.68 3.34 2.22
C ARG A 63 6.41 2.93 2.95
N PHE A 64 5.26 3.01 2.30
CA PHE A 64 3.97 2.54 2.84
C PHE A 64 4.11 1.10 3.38
N LEU A 65 4.61 0.17 2.57
CA LEU A 65 4.75 -1.22 2.99
C LEU A 65 5.75 -1.39 4.15
N VAL A 66 6.86 -0.65 4.17
CA VAL A 66 7.82 -0.70 5.28
C VAL A 66 7.21 -0.18 6.58
N CYS A 67 6.42 0.89 6.50
CA CYS A 67 5.77 1.50 7.66
C CYS A 67 4.66 0.62 8.25
N HIS A 68 3.99 -0.20 7.43
CA HIS A 68 2.77 -0.90 7.85
C HIS A 68 2.87 -2.42 7.89
N ARG A 69 3.93 -3.02 7.34
CA ARG A 69 4.20 -4.47 7.50
C ARG A 69 4.37 -4.84 8.96
N ALA A 70 3.91 -6.04 9.33
CA ALA A 70 4.11 -6.64 10.65
C ALA A 70 3.75 -5.72 11.84
N LYS A 71 2.87 -4.72 11.64
CA LYS A 71 2.37 -3.86 12.72
C LYS A 71 1.38 -4.62 13.57
N GLY A 72 1.37 -4.31 14.87
CA GLY A 72 0.43 -4.85 15.85
C GLY A 72 -1.03 -4.49 15.57
N PHE A 73 -1.95 -5.28 16.09
CA PHE A 73 -3.40 -5.18 15.87
C PHE A 73 -3.96 -3.80 16.25
N VAL A 74 -3.60 -3.25 17.40
CA VAL A 74 -4.12 -1.94 17.84
C VAL A 74 -3.73 -0.83 16.86
N HIS A 75 -2.47 -0.79 16.41
CA HIS A 75 -2.03 0.16 15.39
C HIS A 75 -2.84 0.01 14.10
N ARG A 76 -3.10 -1.23 13.67
CA ARG A 76 -3.83 -1.48 12.42
C ARG A 76 -5.28 -1.02 12.48
N VAL A 77 -5.97 -1.26 13.60
CA VAL A 77 -7.33 -0.75 13.83
C VAL A 77 -7.37 0.78 13.78
N ILE A 78 -6.44 1.43 14.50
CA ILE A 78 -6.40 2.89 14.60
C ILE A 78 -6.08 3.52 13.23
N ALA A 79 -5.08 3.01 12.53
CA ALA A 79 -4.61 3.57 11.26
C ALA A 79 -5.42 3.09 10.04
N HIS A 80 -6.48 2.29 10.22
CA HIS A 80 -7.18 1.61 9.13
C HIS A 80 -7.65 2.58 8.01
N GLN A 81 -8.30 3.68 8.39
CA GLN A 81 -8.80 4.66 7.40
C GLN A 81 -7.65 5.33 6.65
N THR A 82 -6.56 5.65 7.34
CA THR A 82 -5.36 6.24 6.75
C THR A 82 -4.67 5.26 5.80
N LEU A 83 -4.57 3.98 6.18
CA LEU A 83 -4.04 2.91 5.33
C LEU A 83 -4.84 2.77 4.03
N VAL A 84 -6.17 2.71 4.13
CA VAL A 84 -7.07 2.68 2.97
C VAL A 84 -6.85 3.91 2.08
N GLY A 85 -6.80 5.10 2.68
CA GLY A 85 -6.62 6.36 1.98
C GLY A 85 -5.30 6.42 1.21
N GLU A 86 -4.19 6.06 1.86
CA GLU A 86 -2.87 6.01 1.22
C GLU A 86 -2.82 4.98 0.08
N LEU A 87 -3.39 3.80 0.29
CA LEU A 87 -3.39 2.75 -0.74
C LEU A 87 -4.24 3.16 -1.95
N ARG A 88 -5.38 3.82 -1.74
CA ARG A 88 -6.21 4.38 -2.82
C ARG A 88 -5.47 5.46 -3.60
N ARG A 89 -4.80 6.39 -2.91
CA ARG A 89 -3.97 7.44 -3.55
C ARG A 89 -2.85 6.85 -4.41
N LEU A 90 -2.14 5.84 -3.92
CA LEU A 90 -1.09 5.17 -4.70
C LEU A 90 -1.66 4.49 -5.96
N ASN A 91 -2.84 3.90 -5.86
CA ASN A 91 -3.54 3.30 -6.99
C ASN A 91 -4.01 4.35 -8.02
N GLU A 92 -4.44 5.52 -7.56
CA GLU A 92 -4.77 6.67 -8.40
C GLU A 92 -3.52 7.19 -9.12
N ASP A 93 -2.39 7.37 -8.42
CA ASP A 93 -1.13 7.80 -9.02
C ASP A 93 -0.66 6.87 -10.16
N VAL A 94 -0.80 5.55 -9.95
CA VAL A 94 -0.54 4.54 -11.00
C VAL A 94 -1.48 4.74 -12.20
N SER A 95 -2.77 4.97 -11.95
CA SER A 95 -3.77 5.17 -13.00
C SER A 95 -3.52 6.45 -13.81
N VAL A 96 -3.16 7.54 -13.13
CA VAL A 96 -2.76 8.80 -13.77
C VAL A 96 -1.54 8.58 -14.69
N LEU A 97 -0.57 7.78 -14.25
CA LEU A 97 0.61 7.50 -15.06
C LEU A 97 0.28 6.67 -16.31
N PHE A 98 -0.58 5.65 -16.19
CA PHE A 98 -1.12 4.92 -17.36
C PHE A 98 -1.81 5.87 -18.36
N ASN A 99 -2.73 6.71 -17.86
CA ASN A 99 -3.47 7.66 -18.69
C ASN A 99 -2.55 8.67 -19.40
N SER A 100 -1.50 9.16 -18.71
CA SER A 100 -0.53 10.08 -19.31
C SER A 100 0.28 9.49 -20.46
N MET A 101 0.35 8.15 -20.53
CA MET A 101 0.96 7.43 -21.64
C MET A 101 -0.05 7.03 -22.73
N GLY A 102 -1.33 7.36 -22.56
CA GLY A 102 -2.41 6.96 -23.47
C GLY A 102 -2.71 5.46 -23.42
N ILE A 103 -2.39 4.80 -22.32
CA ILE A 103 -2.56 3.35 -22.15
C ILE A 103 -3.72 3.12 -21.20
N GLU A 104 -4.70 2.33 -21.63
CA GLU A 104 -5.79 1.92 -20.76
C GLU A 104 -5.28 0.92 -19.73
N PRO A 105 -5.42 1.20 -18.42
CA PRO A 105 -4.94 0.29 -17.39
C PRO A 105 -5.80 -0.97 -17.36
N HIS A 106 -5.18 -2.15 -17.55
CA HIS A 106 -5.81 -3.39 -17.11
C HIS A 106 -5.96 -3.34 -15.58
N THR A 107 -7.20 -3.30 -15.09
CA THR A 107 -7.48 -3.19 -13.65
C THR A 107 -8.45 -4.26 -13.17
N ASP A 108 -7.98 -5.11 -12.26
CA ASP A 108 -8.80 -5.95 -11.38
C ASP A 108 -8.94 -5.30 -9.99
N TRP A 109 -8.66 -3.99 -9.89
CA TRP A 109 -8.70 -3.24 -8.64
C TRP A 109 -10.09 -3.31 -8.01
N GLN A 110 -10.13 -3.77 -6.78
CA GLN A 110 -11.31 -3.70 -5.91
C GLN A 110 -10.96 -2.81 -4.74
N ASP A 111 -11.91 -1.97 -4.31
CA ASP A 111 -11.66 -1.05 -3.20
C ASP A 111 -11.26 -1.85 -1.94
N PRO A 112 -10.14 -1.51 -1.28
CA PRO A 112 -9.64 -2.24 -0.12
C PRO A 112 -10.61 -2.24 1.07
N VAL A 113 -11.58 -1.32 1.13
CA VAL A 113 -12.51 -1.16 2.26
C VAL A 113 -13.41 -2.37 2.48
N GLU A 114 -13.94 -2.99 1.43
CA GLU A 114 -15.03 -3.97 1.59
C GLU A 114 -14.56 -5.30 2.19
N LYS A 115 -13.32 -5.71 1.88
CA LYS A 115 -12.80 -7.01 2.29
C LYS A 115 -12.16 -6.97 3.68
N ASP A 116 -11.47 -5.89 4.02
CA ASP A 116 -10.76 -5.75 5.30
C ASP A 116 -11.62 -5.19 6.44
N SER A 117 -12.61 -4.33 6.15
CA SER A 117 -13.50 -3.82 7.21
C SER A 117 -14.28 -4.92 7.93
N ARG A 118 -14.60 -6.02 7.25
CA ARG A 118 -15.25 -7.19 7.85
C ARG A 118 -14.29 -7.94 8.79
N VAL A 119 -13.03 -8.08 8.41
CA VAL A 119 -11.99 -8.72 9.23
C VAL A 119 -11.77 -7.91 10.50
N LEU A 120 -11.66 -6.58 10.37
CA LEU A 120 -11.51 -5.69 11.52
C LEU A 120 -12.74 -5.67 12.42
N SER A 121 -13.96 -5.60 11.86
CA SER A 121 -15.18 -5.63 12.66
C SER A 121 -15.33 -6.91 13.47
N VAL A 122 -14.99 -8.07 12.89
CA VAL A 122 -15.01 -9.36 13.60
C VAL A 122 -13.92 -9.38 14.69
N MET A 123 -12.73 -8.86 14.41
CA MET A 123 -11.62 -8.90 15.37
C MET A 123 -11.73 -7.85 16.49
N THR A 124 -12.32 -6.68 16.26
CA THR A 124 -12.61 -5.70 17.32
C THR A 124 -13.72 -6.15 18.27
N SER A 125 -14.56 -7.10 17.84
CA SER A 125 -15.56 -7.71 18.71
C SER A 125 -14.96 -8.70 19.71
N ASP A 126 -13.72 -9.17 19.47
CA ASP A 126 -12.95 -9.97 20.40
C ASP A 126 -12.00 -9.09 21.23
N THR A 127 -12.54 -8.52 22.30
CA THR A 127 -11.80 -7.70 23.27
C THR A 127 -10.60 -8.42 23.91
N SER A 128 -10.55 -9.75 23.89
CA SER A 128 -9.45 -10.50 24.50
C SER A 128 -8.14 -10.36 23.72
N ALA A 129 -8.21 -10.34 22.40
CA ALA A 129 -7.06 -10.13 21.52
C ALA A 129 -6.48 -8.71 21.67
N VAL A 130 -7.36 -7.72 21.82
CA VAL A 130 -6.98 -6.31 22.03
C VAL A 130 -6.27 -6.14 23.38
N LEU A 131 -6.85 -6.71 24.44
CA LEU A 131 -6.29 -6.63 25.79
C LEU A 131 -4.95 -7.35 25.91
N HIS A 132 -4.80 -8.49 25.22
CA HIS A 132 -3.54 -9.24 25.21
C HIS A 132 -2.39 -8.45 24.58
N GLU A 133 -2.62 -7.79 23.45
CA GLU A 133 -1.57 -6.98 22.80
C GLU A 133 -1.20 -5.72 23.59
N LEU A 134 -2.16 -5.13 24.29
CA LEU A 134 -1.93 -3.97 25.15
C LEU A 134 -1.31 -4.32 26.51
N GLN A 135 -0.95 -5.58 26.79
CA GLN A 135 -0.26 -5.91 28.04
C GLN A 135 1.13 -5.30 28.14
N GLU A 136 1.79 -5.06 27.00
CA GLU A 136 3.13 -4.48 26.98
C GLU A 136 3.08 -2.94 27.04
N PRO A 137 3.80 -2.29 27.98
CA PRO A 137 3.83 -0.83 28.10
C PRO A 137 4.29 -0.12 26.82
N ARG A 138 5.19 -0.75 26.05
CA ARG A 138 5.66 -0.21 24.77
C ARG A 138 4.54 -0.20 23.72
N ALA A 139 3.77 -1.28 23.63
CA ALA A 139 2.64 -1.36 22.72
C ALA A 139 1.56 -0.32 23.07
N GLN A 140 1.33 -0.07 24.36
CA GLN A 140 0.42 0.99 24.83
C GLN A 140 0.86 2.38 24.38
N VAL A 141 2.15 2.73 24.54
CA VAL A 141 2.68 4.03 24.12
C VAL A 141 2.61 4.20 22.60
N GLU A 142 2.99 3.17 21.83
CA GLU A 142 2.89 3.20 20.36
C GLU A 142 1.43 3.37 19.88
N ALA A 143 0.48 2.67 20.51
CA ALA A 143 -0.95 2.81 20.24
C ALA A 143 -1.46 4.23 20.53
N TRP A 144 -1.12 4.79 21.70
CA TRP A 144 -1.52 6.14 22.10
C TRP A 144 -0.99 7.21 21.17
N LEU A 145 0.28 7.12 20.77
CA LEU A 145 0.88 8.08 19.83
C LEU A 145 0.23 7.99 18.45
N THR A 146 -0.10 6.78 17.99
CA THR A 146 -0.80 6.57 16.72
C THR A 146 -2.21 7.17 16.79
N LEU A 147 -2.96 6.92 17.87
CA LEU A 147 -4.28 7.52 18.10
C LEU A 147 -4.24 9.04 18.08
N LYS A 148 -3.26 9.62 18.78
CA LYS A 148 -3.10 11.08 18.82
C LYS A 148 -2.90 11.66 17.43
N PHE A 149 -2.04 11.04 16.62
CA PHE A 149 -1.76 11.53 15.26
C PHE A 149 -2.96 11.38 14.31
N GLU A 150 -3.80 10.36 14.49
CA GLU A 150 -4.96 10.12 13.63
C GLU A 150 -6.18 10.98 14.00
N VAL A 151 -6.21 11.57 15.20
CA VAL A 151 -7.33 12.40 15.70
C VAL A 151 -7.04 13.91 15.58
N GLU A 152 -5.77 14.30 15.46
CA GLU A 152 -5.32 15.69 15.23
C GLU A 152 -5.38 16.10 13.74
#